data_AF-A0A7W4F0Y2-F1
#
_entry.id   AF-A0A7W4F0Y2-F1
#
_cell.length_a   1.000
_cell.length_b   1.000
_cell.length_c   1.000
_cell.angle_alpha   90.00
_cell.angle_beta   90.00
_cell.angle_gamma   90.00
#
_symmetry.space_group_name_H-M   'P 1'
#
loop_
_entity.id
_entity.type
_entity.pdbx_description
1 polymer ?
#
loop_
_entity_poly.entity_id
_entity_poly.type
_entity_poly.pdbx_seq_one_letter_code
_entity_poly.pdbx_strand_id
1 'polypeptide(L)'
;MAADDITVTYLLPGSLFPREFEAKFRGDAPNELIAKYGPAECFAYRRSDKQKRIYYIDGTVYTLFELSKMGKHTLARNIGSSFASNAVLCRDGKWQLFFCNDRTISTTNR
;
A
#
# COMPACT_ATOMS: atom_id res chain seq x y z
N MET A 1 18.33 5.94 23.74
CA MET A 1 18.61 4.87 22.77
C MET A 1 18.62 5.50 21.40
N ALA A 2 19.71 5.38 20.64
CA ALA A 2 19.72 5.85 19.25
C ALA A 2 18.67 5.00 18.51
N ALA A 3 17.69 5.64 17.88
CA ALA A 3 16.75 4.91 17.05
C ALA A 3 17.52 4.38 15.84
N ASP A 4 17.68 3.06 15.76
CA ASP A 4 18.29 2.40 14.61
C ASP A 4 17.62 2.85 13.31
N ASP A 5 18.41 2.96 12.24
CA ASP A 5 17.88 3.25 10.92
C ASP A 5 17.06 2.07 10.38
N ILE A 6 15.92 2.37 9.77
CA ILE A 6 15.09 1.42 9.03
C ILE A 6 15.23 1.67 7.53
N THR A 7 15.17 0.59 6.75
CA THR A 7 15.04 0.68 5.30
C THR A 7 13.56 0.62 4.92
N VAL A 8 13.14 1.55 4.08
CA VAL A 8 11.80 1.59 3.50
C VAL A 8 11.89 1.38 2.00
N THR A 9 11.17 0.39 1.50
CA THR A 9 11.01 0.10 0.08
C THR A 9 9.69 0.69 -0.41
N TYR A 10 9.76 1.67 -1.30
CA TYR A 10 8.63 2.27 -2.01
C TYR A 10 8.31 1.46 -3.26
N LEU A 11 7.03 1.19 -3.46
CA LEU A 11 6.50 0.43 -4.57
C LEU A 11 5.94 1.39 -5.62
N LEU A 12 6.58 1.37 -6.78
CA LEU A 12 6.22 2.19 -7.93
C LEU A 12 5.46 1.33 -8.95
N PRO A 13 4.50 1.93 -9.68
CA PRO A 13 3.82 1.26 -10.77
C PRO A 13 4.84 0.75 -11.80
N GLY A 14 4.78 -0.53 -12.11
CA GLY A 14 5.53 -1.15 -13.20
C GLY A 14 4.59 -1.93 -14.11
N SER A 15 5.12 -2.50 -15.19
CA SER A 15 4.34 -3.39 -16.06
C SER A 15 4.08 -4.73 -15.38
N LEU A 16 4.99 -5.70 -15.52
CA LEU A 16 4.84 -7.04 -14.93
C LEU A 16 5.26 -7.11 -13.47
N PHE A 17 6.23 -6.29 -13.06
CA PHE A 17 6.73 -6.22 -11.70
C PHE A 17 6.78 -4.76 -11.26
N PRO A 18 6.32 -4.43 -10.03
CA PRO A 18 6.53 -3.11 -9.45
C PRO A 18 8.01 -2.74 -9.47
N ARG A 19 8.32 -1.48 -9.73
CA ARG A 19 9.68 -0.98 -9.51
C ARG A 19 9.82 -0.65 -8.03
N GLU A 20 11.01 -0.88 -7.49
CA GLU A 20 11.29 -0.66 -6.07
C GLU A 20 12.29 0.48 -5.92
N PHE A 21 12.03 1.36 -4.96
CA PHE A 21 12.95 2.43 -4.56
C PHE A 21 13.18 2.33 -3.05
N GLU A 22 14.43 2.23 -2.62
CA GLU A 22 14.77 2.10 -1.21
C GLU A 22 15.29 3.41 -0.64
N ALA A 23 14.82 3.77 0.56
CA ALA A 23 15.37 4.89 1.32
C ALA A 23 15.50 4.54 2.80
N LYS A 24 16.46 5.19 3.47
CA LYS A 24 16.70 5.02 4.89
C LYS A 24 16.00 6.11 5.69
N PHE A 25 15.39 5.70 6.80
CA PHE A 25 14.76 6.59 7.77
C PHE A 25 15.23 6.23 9.16
N ARG A 26 15.16 7.21 10.06
CA ARG A 26 15.25 6.93 11.48
C ARG A 26 14.11 5.98 11.90
N GLY A 27 14.37 5.00 12.77
CA GLY A 27 13.38 3.95 13.09
C GLY A 27 12.08 4.44 13.72
N ASP A 28 12.11 5.61 14.36
CA ASP A 28 10.96 6.32 14.95
C ASP A 28 10.22 7.22 13.94
N ALA A 29 10.64 7.27 12.67
CA ALA A 29 9.97 8.08 11.66
C ALA A 29 8.48 7.69 11.53
N PRO A 30 7.56 8.67 11.63
CA PRO A 30 6.15 8.40 11.53
C PRO A 30 5.80 7.96 10.11
N ASN A 31 4.84 7.04 10.02
CA ASN A 31 4.39 6.48 8.75
C ASN A 31 3.91 7.56 7.76
N GLU A 32 3.32 8.66 8.25
CA GLU A 32 2.87 9.79 7.43
C GLU A 32 4.04 10.54 6.78
N LEU A 33 5.16 10.68 7.47
CA LEU A 33 6.37 11.30 6.92
C LEU A 33 7.00 10.39 5.87
N ILE A 34 7.07 9.09 6.15
CA ILE A 34 7.54 8.08 5.20
C ILE A 34 6.67 8.12 3.93
N ALA A 35 5.35 8.10 4.07
CA ALA A 35 4.43 8.18 2.94
C ALA A 35 4.65 9.44 2.07
N LYS A 36 4.96 10.59 2.69
CA LYS A 36 5.21 11.86 1.98
C LYS A 36 6.57 11.95 1.29
N TYR A 37 7.56 11.16 1.73
CA TYR A 37 8.90 11.18 1.14
C TYR A 37 8.98 10.42 -0.19
N GLY A 38 8.16 9.37 -0.33
CA GLY A 38 8.15 8.54 -1.55
C GLY A 38 7.94 9.38 -2.82
N PRO A 39 8.44 8.92 -3.98
CA PRO A 39 8.17 9.58 -5.25
C PRO A 39 6.67 9.78 -5.46
N ALA A 40 6.27 10.84 -6.17
CA ALA A 40 4.85 11.16 -6.40
C ALA A 40 4.06 10.02 -7.07
N GLU A 41 4.76 9.16 -7.82
CA GLU A 41 4.20 8.00 -8.51
C GLU A 41 4.03 6.77 -7.59
N CYS A 42 4.57 6.81 -6.38
CA CYS A 42 4.52 5.69 -5.44
C CYS A 42 3.10 5.45 -4.93
N PHE A 43 2.65 4.20 -4.99
CA PHE A 43 1.31 3.81 -4.51
C PHE A 43 1.33 3.17 -3.12
N ALA A 44 2.48 2.63 -2.69
CA ALA A 44 2.61 1.97 -1.39
C ALA A 44 4.07 1.87 -0.94
N TYR A 45 4.32 1.58 0.33
CA TYR A 45 5.67 1.26 0.83
C TYR A 45 5.66 0.10 1.84
N ARG A 46 6.84 -0.49 2.05
CA ARG A 46 7.11 -1.54 3.03
C ARG A 46 8.32 -1.17 3.87
N ARG A 47 8.25 -1.41 5.19
CA ARG A 47 9.39 -1.22 6.10
C ARG A 47 10.11 -2.54 6.33
N SER A 48 11.44 -2.54 6.41
CA SER A 48 12.26 -3.73 6.64
C SER A 48 12.03 -4.36 8.02
N ASP A 49 11.70 -3.56 9.05
CA ASP A 49 11.32 -4.05 10.38
C ASP A 49 9.93 -4.70 10.40
N LYS A 50 9.12 -4.49 9.35
CA LYS A 50 7.72 -4.94 9.23
C LYS A 50 7.45 -5.57 7.87
N GLN A 51 8.34 -6.44 7.39
CA GLN A 51 8.29 -7.02 6.02
C GLN A 51 6.94 -7.66 5.62
N LYS A 52 6.09 -8.04 6.58
CA LYS A 52 4.76 -8.60 6.33
C LYS A 52 3.67 -7.56 6.10
N ARG A 53 4.01 -6.26 6.05
CA ARG A 53 3.03 -5.17 6.00
C ARG A 53 3.26 -4.24 4.81
N ILE A 54 2.25 -4.12 3.94
CA ILE A 54 2.19 -3.08 2.92
C ILE A 54 1.39 -1.90 3.44
N TYR A 55 1.92 -0.71 3.23
CA TYR A 55 1.27 0.56 3.56
C TYR A 55 0.89 1.28 2.27
N TYR A 56 -0.39 1.27 1.93
CA TYR A 56 -0.94 1.95 0.77
C TYR A 56 -1.08 3.45 1.02
N ILE A 57 -0.56 4.27 0.12
CA ILE A 57 -0.54 5.73 0.22
C ILE A 57 -1.80 6.27 -0.46
N ASP A 58 -2.64 6.98 0.29
CA ASP A 58 -3.90 7.57 -0.17
C ASP A 58 -4.83 6.56 -0.89
N GLY A 59 -4.71 5.27 -0.54
CA GLY A 59 -5.51 4.20 -1.10
C GLY A 59 -6.90 4.11 -0.45
N THR A 60 -7.93 3.89 -1.27
CA THR A 60 -9.30 3.66 -0.78
C THR A 60 -9.59 2.16 -0.75
N VAL A 61 -9.96 1.62 0.40
CA VAL A 61 -10.26 0.18 0.57
C VAL A 61 -11.71 -0.09 0.21
N TYR A 62 -11.94 -1.18 -0.53
CA TYR A 62 -13.25 -1.66 -0.92
C TYR A 62 -13.43 -3.13 -0.54
N THR A 63 -14.54 -3.42 0.12
CA THR A 63 -14.96 -4.77 0.47
C THR A 63 -15.47 -5.54 -0.75
N LEU A 64 -15.49 -6.87 -0.68
CA LEU A 64 -16.07 -7.73 -1.73
C LEU A 64 -17.51 -7.34 -2.08
N PHE A 65 -18.29 -6.94 -1.07
CA PHE A 65 -19.66 -6.51 -1.24
C PHE A 65 -19.76 -5.19 -2.03
N GLU A 66 -18.93 -4.20 -1.71
CA GLU A 66 -18.86 -2.93 -2.44
C GLU A 66 -18.42 -3.14 -3.89
N LEU A 67 -17.41 -3.99 -4.11
CA LEU A 67 -16.96 -4.34 -5.46
C LEU A 67 -18.07 -4.98 -6.28
N SER A 68 -18.86 -5.87 -5.66
CA SER A 68 -20.00 -6.50 -6.33
C SER A 68 -21.09 -5.50 -6.70
N LYS A 69 -21.39 -4.54 -5.82
CA LYS A 69 -22.33 -3.44 -6.12
C LYS A 69 -21.85 -2.53 -7.25
N MET A 70 -20.54 -2.34 -7.36
CA MET A 70 -19.92 -1.55 -8.44
C MET A 70 -19.79 -2.33 -9.76
N GLY A 71 -20.31 -3.56 -9.85
CA GLY A 71 -20.19 -4.42 -11.04
C GLY A 71 -18.79 -4.99 -11.28
N LYS A 72 -17.87 -4.90 -10.30
CA LYS A 72 -16.49 -5.39 -10.37
C LYS A 72 -16.38 -6.87 -9.99
N HIS A 73 -17.25 -7.71 -10.54
CA HIS A 73 -17.38 -9.12 -10.17
C HIS A 73 -16.11 -9.95 -10.41
N THR A 74 -15.36 -9.68 -11.48
CA THR A 74 -14.08 -10.35 -11.77
C THR A 74 -13.04 -10.03 -10.69
N LEU A 75 -12.97 -8.78 -10.25
CA LEU A 75 -12.04 -8.36 -9.20
C LEU A 75 -12.41 -8.99 -7.85
N ALA A 76 -13.71 -8.99 -7.50
CA ALA A 76 -14.20 -9.64 -6.30
C ALA A 76 -13.89 -11.14 -6.29
N ARG A 77 -14.06 -11.83 -7.43
CA ARG A 77 -13.68 -13.25 -7.59
C ARG A 77 -12.19 -13.47 -7.40
N ASN A 78 -11.35 -12.65 -8.04
CA ASN A 78 -9.90 -12.77 -7.94
C ASN A 78 -9.38 -12.57 -6.51
N ILE A 79 -9.98 -11.64 -5.76
CA ILE A 79 -9.67 -11.41 -4.33
C ILE A 79 -9.98 -12.65 -3.50
N GLY A 80 -11.18 -13.22 -3.67
CA GLY A 80 -11.59 -14.43 -2.96
C GLY A 80 -10.66 -15.61 -3.22
N SER A 81 -10.18 -15.78 -4.46
CA SER A 81 -9.21 -16.83 -4.81
C SER A 81 -7.79 -16.56 -4.29
N SER A 82 -7.43 -15.30 -4.01
CA SER A 82 -6.07 -14.90 -3.60
C SER A 82 -5.90 -14.80 -2.08
N PHE A 83 -6.90 -15.21 -1.29
CA PHE A 83 -6.93 -15.01 0.18
C PHE A 83 -6.80 -13.55 0.62
N ALA A 84 -7.01 -12.59 -0.28
CA ALA A 84 -7.02 -11.18 0.09
C ALA A 84 -8.34 -10.85 0.79
N SER A 85 -8.28 -9.96 1.78
CA SER A 85 -9.45 -9.59 2.57
C SER A 85 -10.32 -8.59 1.81
N ASN A 86 -9.69 -7.65 1.09
CA ASN A 86 -10.34 -6.55 0.38
C ASN A 86 -9.56 -6.19 -0.90
N ALA A 87 -10.04 -5.19 -1.65
CA ALA A 87 -9.24 -4.48 -2.64
C ALA A 87 -8.87 -3.09 -2.14
N VAL A 88 -7.80 -2.53 -2.68
CA VAL A 88 -7.50 -1.11 -2.54
C VAL A 88 -7.40 -0.48 -3.93
N LEU A 89 -8.06 0.67 -4.09
CA LEU A 89 -7.89 1.55 -5.23
C LEU A 89 -6.79 2.55 -4.90
N CYS A 90 -5.67 2.43 -5.59
CA CYS A 90 -4.52 3.32 -5.45
C CYS A 90 -4.74 4.64 -6.18
N ARG A 91 -3.96 5.67 -5.82
CA ARG A 91 -4.03 7.01 -6.43
C ARG A 91 -3.80 7.01 -7.94
N ASP A 92 -3.04 6.06 -8.45
CA ASP A 92 -2.78 5.86 -9.87
C ASP A 92 -3.96 5.21 -10.62
N GLY A 93 -5.07 4.95 -9.93
CA GLY A 93 -6.28 4.33 -10.48
C GLY A 93 -6.19 2.81 -10.60
N LYS A 94 -5.11 2.18 -10.15
CA LYS A 94 -4.95 0.72 -10.19
C LYS A 94 -5.54 0.06 -8.95
N TRP A 95 -6.06 -1.13 -9.16
CA TRP A 95 -6.56 -1.99 -8.10
C TRP A 95 -5.46 -2.92 -7.62
N GLN A 96 -5.27 -2.99 -6.31
CA GLN A 96 -4.36 -3.92 -5.67
C GLN A 96 -5.10 -4.77 -4.63
N LEU A 97 -4.55 -5.94 -4.35
CA LEU A 97 -5.05 -6.83 -3.31
C LEU A 97 -4.72 -6.25 -1.94
N PHE A 98 -5.69 -6.25 -1.02
CA PHE A 98 -5.51 -5.75 0.34
C PHE A 98 -5.66 -6.90 1.34
N PHE A 99 -4.58 -7.23 2.02
CA PHE A 99 -4.49 -8.33 2.98
C PHE A 99 -4.74 -7.86 4.42
N CYS A 100 -5.03 -8.80 5.32
CA CYS A 100 -5.36 -8.51 6.72
C CYS A 100 -4.30 -7.71 7.49
N ASN A 101 -3.03 -7.83 7.10
CA ASN A 101 -1.95 -7.08 7.71
C ASN A 101 -1.77 -5.69 7.10
N ASP A 102 -2.27 -5.45 5.89
CA ASP A 102 -2.03 -4.20 5.18
C ASP A 102 -2.70 -3.01 5.87
N ARG A 103 -2.19 -1.82 5.59
CA ARG A 103 -2.73 -0.56 6.10
C ARG A 103 -2.81 0.48 5.00
N THR A 104 -3.74 1.41 5.15
CA THR A 104 -3.78 2.65 4.37
C THR A 104 -3.26 3.80 5.21
N ILE A 105 -2.61 4.75 4.55
CA ILE A 105 -2.16 6.00 5.14
C ILE A 105 -2.70 7.12 4.28
N SER A 106 -3.44 8.03 4.90
CA SER A 106 -3.89 9.27 4.26
C SER A 106 -2.83 10.33 4.47
N THR A 107 -2.30 10.89 3.39
CA THR A 107 -1.33 11.99 3.43
C THR A 107 -1.97 13.36 3.21
N THR A 108 -3.22 13.36 2.73
CA THR A 108 -4.05 14.56 2.60
C THR A 108 -4.68 14.89 3.96
N ASN A 109 -4.28 16.02 4.56
CA ASN A 109 -5.04 16.61 5.66
C ASN A 109 -6.42 16.99 5.11
N ARG A 110 -7.46 16.31 5.60
CA ARG A 110 -8.85 16.75 5.40
C ARG A 110 -9.13 17.98 6.23
#